data_AF-A0A427AY67-F1
#
_entry.id   AF-A0A427AY67-F1
#
_cell.length_a   1.000
_cell.length_b   1.000
_cell.length_c   1.000
_cell.angle_alpha   90.00
_cell.angle_beta   90.00
_cell.angle_gamma   90.00
#
_symmetry.space_group_name_H-M   'P 1'
#
loop_
_entity.id
_entity.type
_entity.pdbx_description
1 polymer ?
#
loop_
_entity_poly.entity_id
_entity_poly.type
_entity_poly.pdbx_seq_one_letter_code
_entity_poly.pdbx_strand_id
1 'polypeptide(L)'
;MLPTEEIASLDPGQRLKEVIQVRFHHHLLPFKLAVLCNGKKYLTKLWPDIGYFLRPLSMSMNGFIEKERQLPGMFECTKRCTFKEHIDHEKDDDTSGHSDKIILISRTIASKVLSNSNVCLVSVDIPVSFNIDDASGLCLRFSGEILSNSKPCLITILAEGKFSGPLDITVKINCEDTVFGLNLLNRVAAFLR
;
A
#
# COMPACT_ATOMS: atom_id res chain seq x y z
N MET A 1 -9.45 20.99 19.85
CA MET A 1 -9.31 21.57 18.51
C MET A 1 -7.95 21.16 17.97
N LEU A 2 -7.82 20.93 16.66
CA LEU A 2 -6.50 20.75 16.07
C LEU A 2 -5.75 22.09 16.19
N PRO A 3 -4.45 22.10 16.55
CA PRO A 3 -3.69 23.34 16.61
C PRO A 3 -3.50 23.85 15.17
N THR A 4 -4.36 24.78 14.77
CA THR A 4 -4.31 25.44 13.46
C THR A 4 -4.41 26.93 13.74
N GLU A 5 -3.60 27.74 13.04
CA GLU A 5 -3.68 29.19 13.14
C GLU A 5 -5.07 29.66 12.68
N GLU A 6 -5.62 30.65 13.39
CA GLU A 6 -6.90 31.24 13.02
C GLU A 6 -6.70 32.08 11.75
N ILE A 7 -7.49 31.78 10.73
CA ILE A 7 -7.49 32.56 9.49
C ILE A 7 -8.31 33.83 9.75
N ALA A 8 -7.63 34.96 9.97
CA ALA A 8 -8.28 36.22 10.35
C ALA A 8 -9.28 36.72 9.29
N SER A 9 -8.95 36.59 8.01
CA SER A 9 -9.85 36.96 6.90
C SER A 9 -9.43 36.27 5.59
N LEU A 10 -10.41 36.00 4.73
CA LEU A 10 -10.20 35.56 3.34
C LEU A 10 -11.16 36.33 2.45
N ASP A 11 -10.63 37.11 1.51
CA ASP A 11 -11.46 37.86 0.57
C ASP A 11 -12.10 36.94 -0.50
N PRO A 12 -13.21 37.35 -1.13
CA PRO A 12 -13.79 36.60 -2.23
C PRO A 12 -12.77 36.31 -3.34
N GLY A 13 -12.58 35.03 -3.65
CA GLY A 13 -11.63 34.57 -4.67
C GLY A 13 -10.21 34.26 -4.15
N GLN A 14 -9.87 34.67 -2.92
CA GLN A 14 -8.60 34.27 -2.29
C GLN A 14 -8.62 32.80 -1.86
N ARG A 15 -7.44 32.18 -1.86
CA ARG A 15 -7.22 30.81 -1.40
C ARG A 15 -6.00 30.79 -0.50
N LEU A 16 -6.14 30.14 0.65
CA LEU A 16 -5.04 29.83 1.56
C LEU A 16 -4.86 28.32 1.62
N LYS A 17 -3.61 27.86 1.68
CA LYS A 17 -3.27 26.44 1.84
C LYS A 17 -2.62 26.26 3.20
N GLU A 18 -3.30 25.52 4.07
CA GLU A 18 -2.81 25.17 5.39
C GLU A 18 -2.45 23.69 5.48
N VAL A 19 -1.41 23.38 6.26
CA VAL A 19 -0.99 22.01 6.56
C VAL A 19 -1.33 21.71 8.01
N ILE A 20 -2.32 20.85 8.22
CA ILE A 20 -2.75 20.45 9.56
C ILE A 20 -2.10 19.12 9.92
N GLN A 21 -1.30 19.12 10.98
CA GLN A 21 -0.75 17.89 11.53
C GLN A 21 -1.80 17.17 12.36
N VAL A 22 -2.06 15.91 12.03
CA VAL A 22 -3.04 15.07 12.71
C VAL A 22 -2.40 13.79 13.21
N ARG A 23 -2.76 13.40 14.44
CA ARG A 23 -2.43 12.08 14.99
C ARG A 23 -3.68 11.21 15.01
N PHE A 24 -3.65 10.14 14.23
CA PHE A 24 -4.75 9.18 14.18
C PHE A 24 -4.66 8.20 15.37
N HIS A 25 -5.68 8.19 16.22
CA HIS A 25 -5.79 7.28 17.35
C HIS A 25 -6.59 6.00 17.00
N HIS A 26 -7.28 6.00 15.85
CA HIS A 26 -7.94 4.86 15.27
C HIS A 26 -7.96 4.99 13.74
N HIS A 27 -8.23 3.89 13.04
CA HIS A 27 -8.33 3.82 11.59
C HIS A 27 -9.77 3.71 11.07
N LEU A 28 -10.77 3.89 11.97
CA LEU A 28 -12.19 3.88 11.58
C LEU A 28 -12.53 5.05 10.66
N LEU A 29 -13.15 4.73 9.53
CA LEU A 29 -13.61 5.70 8.53
C LEU A 29 -15.14 5.76 8.48
N PRO A 30 -15.72 6.91 8.08
CA PRO A 30 -15.06 8.18 7.77
C PRO A 30 -14.71 9.02 9.00
N PHE A 31 -13.70 9.88 8.88
CA PHE A 31 -13.48 10.93 9.87
C PHE A 31 -14.41 12.10 9.62
N LYS A 32 -15.13 12.53 10.66
CA LYS A 32 -15.95 13.75 10.60
C LYS A 32 -15.08 14.95 10.92
N LEU A 33 -14.92 15.85 9.96
CA LEU A 33 -14.23 17.13 10.14
C LEU A 33 -15.28 18.25 10.25
N ALA A 34 -15.06 19.17 11.17
CA ALA A 34 -15.87 20.38 11.29
C ALA A 34 -14.98 21.60 11.06
N VAL A 35 -15.35 22.44 10.10
CA VAL A 35 -14.74 23.73 9.86
C VAL A 35 -15.62 24.80 10.47
N LEU A 36 -15.05 25.61 11.36
CA LEU A 36 -15.74 26.79 11.90
C LEU A 36 -15.36 27.99 11.04
N CYS A 37 -16.37 28.69 10.54
CA CYS A 37 -16.20 29.90 9.74
C CYS A 37 -17.29 30.90 10.13
N ASN A 38 -16.88 32.11 10.55
CA ASN A 38 -17.77 33.20 10.96
C ASN A 38 -18.85 32.77 11.97
N GLY A 39 -18.46 32.00 12.99
CA GLY A 39 -19.36 31.46 14.02
C GLY A 39 -20.28 30.31 13.55
N LYS A 40 -20.25 29.93 12.27
CA LYS A 40 -21.00 28.80 11.72
C LYS A 40 -20.12 27.56 11.60
N LYS A 41 -20.73 26.40 11.80
CA LYS A 41 -20.09 25.09 11.72
C LYS A 41 -20.45 24.38 10.42
N TYR A 42 -19.44 24.02 9.64
CA TYR A 42 -19.57 23.28 8.38
C TYR A 42 -18.99 21.88 8.58
N LEU A 43 -19.80 20.85 8.34
CA LEU A 43 -19.40 19.45 8.51
C LEU A 43 -18.99 18.85 7.17
N THR A 44 -17.88 18.12 7.17
CA THR A 44 -17.44 17.29 6.05
C THR A 44 -16.91 15.94 6.54
N LYS A 45 -16.71 15.00 5.61
CA LYS A 45 -16.20 13.66 5.89
C LYS A 45 -14.90 13.45 5.12
N LEU A 46 -13.86 13.00 5.81
CA LEU A 46 -12.59 12.60 5.21
C LEU A 46 -12.50 11.08 5.11
N TRP A 47 -11.93 10.61 4.00
CA TRP A 47 -11.68 9.20 3.73
C TRP A 47 -10.20 9.00 3.33
N PRO A 48 -9.25 9.15 4.27
CA PRO A 48 -7.85 8.81 3.99
C PRO A 48 -7.71 7.37 3.49
N ASP A 49 -6.79 7.14 2.56
CA ASP A 49 -6.42 5.78 2.19
C ASP A 49 -5.88 5.02 3.40
N ILE A 50 -6.27 3.75 3.52
CA ILE A 50 -5.92 2.94 4.68
C ILE A 50 -4.40 2.77 4.85
N GLY A 51 -3.64 2.84 3.75
CA GLY A 51 -2.19 2.80 3.76
C GLY A 51 -1.52 3.97 4.49
N TYR A 52 -2.23 5.10 4.70
CA TYR A 52 -1.73 6.24 5.49
C TYR A 52 -1.79 6.01 7.00
N PHE A 53 -2.52 4.98 7.47
CA PHE A 53 -2.52 4.59 8.89
C PHE A 53 -1.35 3.66 9.23
N LEU A 54 -0.45 3.42 8.30
CA LEU A 54 0.80 2.73 8.53
C LEU A 54 1.95 3.74 8.69
N ARG A 55 2.96 3.34 9.44
CA ARG A 55 4.32 3.87 9.32
C ARG A 55 5.25 2.77 8.82
N PRO A 56 6.32 3.11 8.08
CA PRO A 56 7.31 2.13 7.66
C PRO A 56 7.95 1.47 8.88
N LEU A 57 8.01 0.14 8.88
CA LEU A 57 8.68 -0.65 9.92
C LEU A 57 9.87 -1.35 9.29
N SER A 58 11.08 -0.83 9.52
CA SER A 58 12.29 -1.48 9.01
C SER A 58 12.54 -2.80 9.76
N MET A 59 12.77 -3.89 9.02
CA MET A 59 13.10 -5.19 9.58
C MET A 59 13.95 -6.01 8.61
N SER A 60 14.69 -6.98 9.15
CA SER A 60 15.40 -7.97 8.34
C SER A 60 14.44 -9.00 7.77
N MET A 61 14.85 -9.69 6.71
CA MET A 61 14.09 -10.82 6.14
C MET A 61 13.82 -11.92 7.17
N ASN A 62 14.78 -12.23 8.04
CA ASN A 62 14.58 -13.20 9.12
C ASN A 62 13.52 -12.71 10.12
N GLY A 63 13.57 -11.42 10.51
CA GLY A 63 12.57 -10.83 11.38
C GLY A 63 11.17 -10.83 10.76
N PHE A 64 11.08 -10.62 9.45
CA PHE A 64 9.83 -10.75 8.71
C PHE A 64 9.26 -12.17 8.81
N ILE A 65 10.07 -13.19 8.48
CA ILE A 65 9.64 -14.59 8.51
C ILE A 65 9.22 -15.00 9.93
N GLU A 66 9.99 -14.63 10.95
CA GLU A 66 9.68 -14.91 12.34
C GLU A 66 8.34 -14.28 12.74
N LYS A 67 8.10 -13.02 12.37
CA LYS A 67 6.85 -12.34 12.69
C LYS A 67 5.67 -12.90 11.90
N GLU A 68 5.86 -13.25 10.63
CA GLU A 68 4.84 -13.89 9.80
C GLU A 68 4.40 -15.23 10.40
N ARG A 69 5.34 -16.05 10.89
CA ARG A 69 5.06 -17.34 11.57
C ARG A 69 4.26 -17.19 12.87
N GLN A 70 4.30 -16.02 13.51
CA GLN A 70 3.50 -15.73 14.71
C GLN A 70 2.07 -15.30 14.37
N LEU A 71 1.77 -15.01 13.09
CA LEU A 71 0.49 -14.47 12.63
C LEU A 71 -0.28 -15.40 11.66
N PRO A 72 -0.41 -16.71 11.92
CA PRO A 72 -1.21 -17.59 11.08
C PRO A 72 -2.72 -17.52 11.41
N GLY A 73 -3.54 -18.16 10.58
CA GLY A 73 -4.96 -18.34 10.84
C GLY A 73 -5.74 -17.03 10.71
N MET A 74 -6.44 -16.62 11.78
CA MET A 74 -7.30 -15.42 11.75
C MET A 74 -6.54 -14.11 11.48
N PHE A 75 -5.23 -14.08 11.70
CA PHE A 75 -4.38 -12.92 11.45
C PHE A 75 -3.84 -12.86 10.02
N GLU A 76 -4.18 -13.83 9.18
CA GLU A 76 -3.76 -13.92 7.79
C GLU A 76 -4.98 -13.73 6.87
N CYS A 77 -4.86 -12.84 5.90
CA CYS A 77 -5.88 -12.65 4.87
C CYS A 77 -5.23 -12.58 3.49
N THR A 78 -5.84 -13.26 2.52
CA THR A 78 -5.28 -13.45 1.18
C THR A 78 -6.32 -13.12 0.12
N LYS A 79 -5.91 -12.45 -0.96
CA LYS A 79 -6.77 -12.11 -2.11
C LYS A 79 -5.98 -12.22 -3.40
N ARG A 80 -6.59 -12.84 -4.41
CA ARG A 80 -6.05 -12.90 -5.76
C ARG A 80 -6.59 -11.76 -6.61
N CYS A 81 -5.75 -11.21 -7.48
CA CYS A 81 -6.09 -10.20 -8.47
C CYS A 81 -5.21 -10.40 -9.72
N THR A 82 -5.55 -9.73 -10.82
CA THR A 82 -4.84 -9.85 -12.09
C THR A 82 -4.12 -8.55 -12.39
N PHE A 83 -2.81 -8.61 -12.65
CA PHE A 83 -1.98 -7.45 -12.98
C PHE A 83 -1.61 -7.46 -14.47
N LYS A 84 -1.87 -6.35 -15.16
CA LYS A 84 -1.70 -6.23 -16.63
C LYS A 84 -0.79 -5.09 -17.08
N GLU A 85 -0.43 -4.17 -16.19
CA GLU A 85 0.23 -2.91 -16.60
C GLU A 85 1.62 -3.10 -17.21
N HIS A 86 2.31 -4.19 -16.88
CA HIS A 86 3.60 -4.49 -17.48
C HIS A 86 3.52 -4.82 -18.98
N ILE A 87 2.35 -5.23 -19.48
CA ILE A 87 2.13 -5.60 -20.89
C ILE A 87 2.07 -4.35 -21.77
N ASP A 88 1.56 -3.23 -21.26
CA ASP A 88 1.45 -1.99 -22.03
C ASP A 88 2.82 -1.36 -22.31
N HIS A 89 3.82 -1.63 -21.47
CA HIS A 89 5.20 -1.17 -21.64
C HIS A 89 5.99 -1.95 -22.70
N GLU A 90 5.51 -3.11 -23.16
CA GLU A 90 6.19 -3.90 -24.20
C GLU A 90 6.07 -3.29 -25.61
N LYS A 91 5.12 -2.37 -25.83
CA LYS A 91 4.90 -1.78 -27.17
C LYS A 91 5.93 -0.72 -27.57
N ASP A 92 6.71 -0.20 -26.61
CA ASP A 92 7.61 0.93 -26.83
C ASP A 92 9.11 0.57 -26.80
N ASP A 93 9.49 -0.63 -26.35
CA ASP A 93 10.92 -0.96 -26.13
C ASP A 93 11.25 -2.42 -26.51
N ASP A 94 11.38 -2.65 -27.82
CA ASP A 94 11.68 -3.95 -28.45
C ASP A 94 13.15 -4.41 -28.24
N THR A 95 13.90 -3.79 -27.33
CA THR A 95 15.37 -3.91 -27.25
C THR A 95 15.97 -4.40 -25.93
N SER A 96 15.18 -4.65 -24.87
CA SER A 96 15.73 -5.02 -23.54
C SER A 96 15.50 -6.50 -23.17
N GLY A 97 16.52 -7.13 -22.59
CA GLY A 97 16.54 -8.57 -22.28
C GLY A 97 15.57 -8.95 -21.15
N HIS A 98 15.26 -10.24 -21.01
CA HIS A 98 14.28 -10.75 -20.03
C HIS A 98 14.59 -10.44 -18.56
N SER A 99 15.87 -10.23 -18.20
CA SER A 99 16.24 -9.71 -16.87
C SER A 99 15.62 -8.35 -16.58
N ASP A 100 15.45 -7.54 -17.61
CA ASP A 100 14.93 -6.19 -17.48
C ASP A 100 13.41 -6.22 -17.29
N LYS A 101 12.72 -7.22 -17.84
CA LYS A 101 11.27 -7.41 -17.69
C LYS A 101 10.87 -7.75 -16.25
N ILE A 102 11.55 -8.68 -15.60
CA ILE A 102 11.23 -9.04 -14.19
C ILE A 102 11.56 -7.90 -13.23
N ILE A 103 12.65 -7.16 -13.50
CA ILE A 103 13.01 -5.95 -12.76
C ILE A 103 11.95 -4.86 -12.98
N LEU A 104 11.47 -4.66 -14.21
CA LEU A 104 10.40 -3.73 -14.51
C LEU A 104 9.12 -4.06 -13.74
N ILE A 105 8.65 -5.31 -13.79
CA ILE A 105 7.45 -5.75 -13.07
C ILE A 105 7.61 -5.54 -11.57
N SER A 106 8.72 -6.00 -10.99
CA SER A 106 8.99 -5.84 -9.56
C SER A 106 8.99 -4.36 -9.14
N ARG A 107 9.62 -3.50 -9.94
CA ARG A 107 9.64 -2.04 -9.72
C ARG A 107 8.24 -1.45 -9.81
N THR A 108 7.44 -1.84 -10.80
CA THR A 108 6.07 -1.34 -10.98
C THR A 108 5.18 -1.73 -9.80
N ILE A 109 5.23 -2.99 -9.37
CA ILE A 109 4.50 -3.48 -8.19
C ILE A 109 4.97 -2.73 -6.94
N ALA A 110 6.29 -2.63 -6.70
CA ALA A 110 6.84 -1.93 -5.55
C ALA A 110 6.42 -0.46 -5.53
N SER A 111 6.51 0.23 -6.66
CA SER A 111 6.13 1.63 -6.81
C SER A 111 4.65 1.85 -6.47
N LYS A 112 3.75 0.98 -6.95
CA LYS A 112 2.32 1.05 -6.61
C LYS A 112 2.07 0.91 -5.12
N VAL A 113 2.70 -0.08 -4.48
CA VAL A 113 2.52 -0.33 -3.05
C VAL A 113 3.04 0.86 -2.23
N LEU A 114 4.25 1.33 -2.53
CA LEU A 114 4.89 2.44 -1.81
C LEU A 114 4.20 3.79 -2.04
N SER A 115 3.56 3.99 -3.20
CA SER A 115 2.80 5.21 -3.49
C SER A 115 1.42 5.24 -2.84
N ASN A 116 0.89 4.08 -2.43
CA ASN A 116 -0.44 3.96 -1.81
C ASN A 116 -0.39 3.58 -0.33
N SER A 117 0.77 3.21 0.20
CA SER A 117 0.96 2.75 1.57
C SER A 117 2.30 3.19 2.14
N ASN A 118 2.28 3.63 3.40
CA ASN A 118 3.49 4.00 4.14
C ASN A 118 4.17 2.76 4.74
N VAL A 119 4.81 1.96 3.90
CA VAL A 119 5.49 0.71 4.27
C VAL A 119 6.97 0.72 3.88
N CYS A 120 7.73 -0.21 4.45
CA CYS A 120 9.11 -0.47 4.08
C CYS A 120 9.17 -1.70 3.17
N LEU A 121 9.93 -1.64 2.07
CA LEU A 121 10.24 -2.84 1.26
C LEU A 121 11.32 -3.65 1.99
N VAL A 122 11.01 -4.90 2.31
CA VAL A 122 11.89 -5.82 3.07
C VAL A 122 12.74 -6.67 2.15
N SER A 123 12.10 -7.30 1.16
CA SER A 123 12.79 -8.16 0.20
C SER A 123 12.03 -8.27 -1.12
N VAL A 124 12.80 -8.58 -2.16
CA VAL A 124 12.30 -8.97 -3.48
C VAL A 124 12.99 -10.29 -3.82
N ASP A 125 12.22 -11.37 -3.94
CA ASP A 125 12.71 -12.64 -4.45
C ASP A 125 12.45 -12.67 -5.96
N ILE A 126 13.52 -12.73 -6.75
CA ILE A 126 13.43 -12.86 -8.20
C ILE A 126 13.57 -14.34 -8.55
N PRO A 127 12.60 -14.94 -9.27
CA PRO A 127 12.65 -16.35 -9.61
C PRO A 127 13.76 -16.61 -10.63
N VAL A 128 14.46 -17.72 -10.47
CA VAL A 128 15.41 -18.24 -11.47
C VAL A 128 14.68 -19.33 -12.24
N SER A 129 14.08 -18.97 -13.39
CA SER A 129 13.40 -19.92 -14.26
C SER A 129 14.26 -20.26 -15.48
N PHE A 130 14.21 -21.52 -15.91
CA PHE A 130 14.77 -21.95 -17.20
C PHE A 130 13.86 -21.58 -18.37
N ASN A 131 12.60 -21.22 -18.09
CA ASN A 131 11.68 -20.71 -19.08
C ASN A 131 11.79 -19.18 -19.16
N ILE A 132 12.17 -18.72 -20.34
CA ILE A 132 12.46 -17.31 -20.64
C ILE A 132 11.20 -16.42 -20.51
N ASP A 133 10.01 -17.01 -20.63
CA ASP A 133 8.72 -16.30 -20.53
C ASP A 133 8.02 -16.48 -19.17
N ASP A 134 8.68 -17.07 -18.17
CA ASP A 134 8.06 -17.37 -16.87
C ASP A 134 8.41 -16.33 -15.79
N ALA A 135 7.39 -15.65 -15.26
CA ALA A 135 7.52 -14.66 -14.19
C ALA A 135 7.11 -15.23 -12.81
N SER A 136 6.79 -16.53 -12.75
CA SER A 136 6.24 -17.16 -11.56
C SER A 136 7.26 -17.25 -10.44
N GLY A 137 6.82 -16.89 -9.23
CA GLY A 137 7.67 -16.92 -8.04
C GLY A 137 8.28 -15.56 -7.68
N LEU A 138 8.00 -14.50 -8.45
CA LEU A 138 8.31 -13.15 -8.03
C LEU A 138 7.56 -12.82 -6.74
N CYS A 139 8.32 -12.55 -5.67
CA CYS A 139 7.76 -12.29 -4.35
C CYS A 139 8.28 -10.98 -3.80
N LEU A 140 7.39 -10.05 -3.47
CA LEU A 140 7.73 -8.80 -2.80
C LEU A 140 7.16 -8.81 -1.39
N ARG A 141 8.00 -8.45 -0.42
CA ARG A 141 7.61 -8.37 1.00
C ARG A 141 7.76 -6.97 1.53
N PHE A 142 6.74 -6.48 2.21
CA PHE A 142 6.71 -5.16 2.81
C PHE A 142 6.27 -5.25 4.26
N SER A 143 6.79 -4.34 5.07
CA SER A 143 6.48 -4.25 6.49
C SER A 143 6.08 -2.83 6.87
N GLY A 144 5.03 -2.74 7.67
CA GLY A 144 4.58 -1.52 8.29
C GLY A 144 4.12 -1.78 9.72
N GLU A 145 3.74 -0.70 10.37
CA GLU A 145 3.20 -0.72 11.72
C GLU A 145 2.00 0.22 11.79
N ILE A 146 0.91 -0.24 12.39
CA ILE A 146 -0.32 0.54 12.48
C ILE A 146 -0.14 1.68 13.49
N LEU A 147 -0.42 2.91 13.07
CA LEU A 147 -0.23 4.12 13.88
C LEU A 147 -1.03 4.10 15.20
N SER A 148 -2.22 3.50 15.21
CA SER A 148 -3.13 3.54 16.37
C SER A 148 -2.71 2.61 17.51
N ASN A 149 -2.06 1.48 17.23
CA ASN A 149 -1.78 0.45 18.23
C ASN A 149 -0.35 -0.11 18.16
N SER A 150 0.50 0.42 17.27
CA SER A 150 1.90 -0.01 17.12
C SER A 150 2.06 -1.50 16.80
N LYS A 151 1.03 -2.14 16.23
CA LYS A 151 1.09 -3.54 15.84
C LYS A 151 1.70 -3.68 14.43
N PRO A 152 2.60 -4.65 14.21
CA PRO A 152 3.12 -4.95 12.88
C PRO A 152 2.03 -5.36 11.89
N CYS A 153 2.22 -4.97 10.64
CA CYS A 153 1.41 -5.36 9.50
C CYS A 153 2.34 -5.74 8.36
N LEU A 154 2.29 -7.01 7.95
CA LEU A 154 3.15 -7.56 6.90
C LEU A 154 2.34 -7.74 5.63
N ILE A 155 2.95 -7.42 4.48
CA ILE A 155 2.35 -7.58 3.16
C ILE A 155 3.28 -8.45 2.34
N THR A 156 2.76 -9.53 1.78
CA THR A 156 3.46 -10.40 0.83
C THR A 156 2.69 -10.40 -0.48
N ILE A 157 3.38 -10.12 -1.58
CA ILE A 157 2.82 -10.12 -2.94
C ILE A 157 3.56 -11.18 -3.74
N LEU A 158 2.84 -12.20 -4.19
CA LEU A 158 3.37 -13.25 -5.05
C LEU A 158 2.77 -13.11 -6.45
N ALA A 159 3.62 -13.07 -7.47
CA ALA A 159 3.20 -13.11 -8.87
C ALA A 159 3.40 -14.51 -9.46
N GLU A 160 2.41 -14.95 -10.23
CA GLU A 160 2.39 -16.20 -10.97
C GLU A 160 1.96 -15.91 -12.42
N GLY A 161 2.57 -16.59 -13.39
CA GLY A 161 2.22 -16.44 -14.80
C GLY A 161 3.40 -16.11 -15.69
N LYS A 162 3.08 -15.60 -16.88
CA LYS A 162 4.05 -15.35 -17.96
C LYS A 162 4.24 -13.87 -18.21
N PHE A 163 5.42 -13.45 -18.66
CA PHE A 163 5.68 -12.05 -19.02
C PHE A 163 4.81 -11.58 -20.19
N SER A 164 4.54 -12.48 -21.14
CA SER A 164 3.70 -12.23 -22.30
C SER A 164 2.20 -12.09 -22.00
N GLY A 165 1.78 -12.23 -20.74
CA GLY A 165 0.36 -12.26 -20.39
C GLY A 165 0.06 -11.66 -19.01
N PRO A 166 -1.22 -11.58 -18.64
CA PRO A 166 -1.60 -11.10 -17.32
C PRO A 166 -0.98 -11.96 -16.21
N LEU A 167 -0.44 -11.31 -15.18
CA LEU A 167 0.07 -12.01 -14.00
C LEU A 167 -1.05 -12.19 -12.99
N ASP A 168 -1.14 -13.40 -12.43
CA ASP A 168 -1.97 -13.70 -11.28
C ASP A 168 -1.21 -13.28 -10.02
N ILE A 169 -1.70 -12.24 -9.37
CA ILE A 169 -1.12 -11.69 -8.15
C ILE A 169 -1.90 -12.21 -6.95
N THR A 170 -1.19 -12.87 -6.03
CA THR A 170 -1.69 -13.22 -4.71
C THR A 170 -1.15 -12.21 -3.70
N VAL A 171 -2.04 -11.39 -3.15
CA VAL A 171 -1.73 -10.48 -2.04
C VAL A 171 -2.08 -11.19 -0.74
N LYS A 172 -1.14 -11.21 0.19
CA LYS A 172 -1.32 -11.73 1.55
C LYS A 172 -0.97 -10.66 2.55
N ILE A 173 -1.79 -10.50 3.58
CA ILE A 173 -1.57 -9.59 4.69
C ILE A 173 -1.63 -10.36 6.00
N ASN A 174 -0.56 -10.24 6.79
CA ASN A 174 -0.50 -10.76 8.15
C ASN A 174 -0.58 -9.60 9.15
N CYS A 175 -1.65 -9.55 9.92
CA CYS A 175 -1.92 -8.47 10.86
C CYS A 175 -2.82 -8.94 12.02
N GLU A 176 -2.42 -8.60 13.25
CA GLU A 176 -3.21 -8.88 14.44
C GLU A 176 -4.54 -8.11 14.48
N ASP A 177 -4.61 -6.96 13.81
CA ASP A 177 -5.84 -6.20 13.61
C ASP A 177 -6.50 -6.66 12.32
N THR A 178 -7.40 -7.64 12.44
CA THR A 178 -7.97 -8.36 11.29
C THR A 178 -8.85 -7.48 10.41
N VAL A 179 -9.57 -6.54 11.01
CA VAL A 179 -10.42 -5.58 10.29
C VAL A 179 -9.53 -4.61 9.50
N PHE A 180 -8.46 -4.11 10.12
CA PHE A 180 -7.47 -3.30 9.40
C PHE A 180 -6.84 -4.08 8.24
N GLY A 181 -6.35 -5.30 8.52
CA GLY A 181 -5.73 -6.18 7.53
C GLY A 181 -6.62 -6.44 6.32
N LEU A 182 -7.89 -6.77 6.54
CA LEU A 182 -8.84 -7.03 5.45
C LEU A 182 -9.11 -5.78 4.59
N ASN A 183 -9.24 -4.60 5.21
CA ASN A 183 -9.43 -3.36 4.46
C ASN A 183 -8.17 -3.00 3.65
N LEU A 184 -6.98 -3.20 4.22
CA LEU A 184 -5.72 -2.99 3.52
C LEU A 184 -5.58 -3.97 2.35
N LEU A 185 -5.95 -5.23 2.54
CA LEU A 185 -5.92 -6.26 1.50
C LEU A 185 -6.81 -5.87 0.31
N ASN A 186 -8.02 -5.41 0.60
CA ASN A 186 -8.94 -4.94 -0.42
C ASN A 186 -8.39 -3.73 -1.19
N ARG A 187 -7.72 -2.79 -0.50
CA ARG A 187 -7.11 -1.62 -1.14
C ARG A 187 -5.91 -2.01 -2.01
N VAL A 188 -5.01 -2.86 -1.49
CA VAL A 188 -3.83 -3.34 -2.22
C VAL A 188 -4.22 -4.09 -3.48
N ALA A 189 -5.14 -5.05 -3.37
CA ALA A 189 -5.65 -5.77 -4.53
C ALA A 189 -6.37 -4.85 -5.54
N ALA A 190 -6.99 -3.74 -5.08
CA ALA A 190 -7.69 -2.82 -5.97
C ALA A 190 -6.74 -1.94 -6.81
N PHE A 191 -5.62 -1.47 -6.27
CA PHE A 191 -4.67 -0.67 -7.04
C PHE A 191 -3.65 -1.50 -7.83
N LEU A 192 -3.50 -2.80 -7.53
CA LEU A 192 -2.68 -3.73 -8.31
C LEU A 192 -3.43 -4.34 -9.50
N ARG A 193 -4.76 -4.19 -9.56
CA ARG A 193 -5.56 -4.59 -10.71
C ARG A 193 -5.43 -3.58 -11.84
#